data_AF-A0A3G1KM41-F1
#
_entry.id   AF-A0A3G1KM41-F1
#
_cell.length_a   1.000
_cell.length_b   1.000
_cell.length_c   1.000
_cell.angle_alpha   90.00
_cell.angle_beta   90.00
_cell.angle_gamma   90.00
#
_symmetry.space_group_name_H-M   'P 1'
#
loop_
_entity.id
_entity.type
_entity.pdbx_description
1 polymer ?
#
loop_
_entity_poly.entity_id
_entity_poly.type
_entity_poly.pdbx_seq_one_letter_code
_entity_poly.pdbx_strand_id
1 'polypeptide(L)'
;MNKVVDGLLLCLGAYFFWNSNAFDINNVTGDVGPAFFPKLMAVCLLILVVSDLYLNIRKDRKMRKVEKPQNKDINLPSFLPKAKKVYASLGIPNVTLIMIALTIVYLLLLPLMGFAISTVIYTIAMMLIYGVHSKKVLFWGGFFSIIVIYLIFSKLLLVPLP
;
A
#
# COMPACT_ATOMS: atom_id res chain seq x y z
N MET A 1 -1.52 5.09 -23.68
CA MET A 1 -0.41 4.55 -22.87
C MET A 1 -0.90 3.57 -21.80
N ASN A 2 -2.02 3.84 -21.13
CA ASN A 2 -2.53 3.00 -20.03
C ASN A 2 -2.87 1.55 -20.44
N LYS A 3 -3.51 1.31 -21.59
CA LYS A 3 -3.92 -0.06 -22.00
C LYS A 3 -2.76 -1.06 -22.16
N VAL A 4 -1.58 -0.57 -22.57
CA VAL A 4 -0.37 -1.40 -22.72
C VAL A 4 0.21 -1.74 -21.34
N VAL A 5 0.20 -0.77 -20.42
CA VAL A 5 0.61 -0.96 -19.02
C VAL A 5 -0.34 -1.93 -18.31
N ASP A 6 -1.65 -1.76 -18.47
CA ASP A 6 -2.67 -2.64 -17.90
C ASP A 6 -2.52 -4.07 -18.40
N GLY A 7 -2.29 -4.25 -19.71
CA GLY A 7 -2.02 -5.57 -20.31
C GLY A 7 -0.76 -6.23 -19.77
N LEU A 8 0.33 -5.47 -19.63
CA LEU A 8 1.58 -5.95 -19.04
C LEU A 8 1.38 -6.38 -17.58
N LEU A 9 0.69 -5.58 -16.77
CA LEU A 9 0.37 -5.93 -15.37
C LEU A 9 -0.48 -7.20 -15.28
N LEU A 10 -1.43 -7.40 -16.20
CA LEU A 10 -2.28 -8.59 -16.24
C LEU A 10 -1.44 -9.85 -16.52
N CYS A 11 -0.53 -9.80 -17.49
CA CYS A 11 0.42 -10.88 -17.77
C CYS A 11 1.33 -11.15 -16.57
N LEU A 12 1.86 -10.11 -15.91
CA LEU A 12 2.70 -10.24 -14.71
C LEU A 12 1.94 -10.89 -13.54
N GLY A 13 0.70 -10.47 -13.30
CA GLY A 13 -0.16 -11.05 -12.27
C GLY A 13 -0.47 -12.52 -12.53
N ALA A 14 -0.79 -12.89 -13.78
CA ALA A 14 -1.00 -14.27 -14.18
C ALA A 14 0.27 -15.13 -13.99
N TYR A 15 1.45 -14.57 -14.31
CA TYR A 15 2.74 -15.22 -14.09
C TYR A 15 3.00 -15.47 -12.60
N PHE A 16 2.76 -14.50 -11.72
CA PHE A 16 2.88 -14.70 -10.28
C PHE A 16 1.89 -15.72 -9.74
N PHE A 17 0.65 -15.71 -10.23
CA PHE A 17 -0.35 -16.70 -9.86
C PHE A 17 0.07 -18.12 -10.26
N TRP A 18 0.62 -18.29 -11.45
CA TRP A 18 1.18 -19.57 -11.89
C TRP A 18 2.31 -20.05 -10.98
N ASN A 19 3.28 -19.17 -10.68
CA ASN A 19 4.39 -19.50 -9.78
C ASN A 19 3.92 -19.79 -8.35
N SER A 20 2.81 -19.17 -7.91
CA SER A 20 2.25 -19.42 -6.58
C SER A 20 1.73 -20.86 -6.40
N ASN A 21 1.42 -21.56 -7.51
CA ASN A 21 1.00 -22.96 -7.49
C ASN A 21 2.19 -23.93 -7.44
N ALA A 22 3.42 -23.47 -7.71
CA ALA A 22 4.63 -24.28 -7.60
C ALA A 22 5.11 -24.45 -6.15
N PHE A 23 4.53 -23.71 -5.19
CA PHE A 23 4.72 -23.97 -3.78
C PHE A 23 3.88 -25.20 -3.40
N ASP A 24 4.52 -26.38 -3.38
CA ASP A 24 3.91 -27.66 -3.02
C ASP A 24 3.31 -27.62 -1.60
N ILE A 25 1.99 -27.74 -1.51
CA ILE A 25 1.19 -27.81 -0.26
C ILE A 25 1.12 -29.26 0.27
N ASN A 26 1.79 -30.19 -0.40
CA ASN A 26 1.50 -31.62 -0.31
C ASN A 26 1.85 -32.32 1.03
N ASN A 27 2.19 -31.62 2.13
CA ASN A 27 2.49 -32.28 3.41
C ASN A 27 2.15 -31.51 4.71
N VAL A 28 1.21 -30.56 4.72
CA VAL A 28 0.72 -30.00 6.00
C VAL A 28 -0.80 -30.07 6.09
N THR A 29 -1.27 -31.14 6.70
CA THR A 29 -2.66 -31.34 7.10
C THR A 29 -3.10 -30.21 8.05
N GLY A 30 -4.01 -29.35 7.58
CA GLY A 30 -4.94 -28.61 8.45
C GLY A 30 -4.95 -27.09 8.33
N ASP A 31 -3.84 -26.45 7.96
CA ASP A 31 -3.69 -25.00 8.11
C ASP A 31 -3.35 -24.26 6.82
N VAL A 32 -3.80 -23.01 6.71
CA VAL A 32 -3.45 -22.10 5.62
C VAL A 32 -1.94 -21.84 5.63
N GLY A 33 -1.20 -22.62 4.84
CA GLY A 33 0.25 -22.53 4.78
C GLY A 33 0.77 -21.18 4.29
N PRO A 34 2.09 -20.91 4.40
CA PRO A 34 2.71 -19.63 4.02
C PRO A 34 2.49 -19.24 2.55
N ALA A 35 2.12 -20.19 1.69
CA ALA A 35 1.70 -19.95 0.31
C ALA A 35 0.35 -19.23 0.16
N PHE A 36 -0.44 -19.11 1.25
CA PHE A 36 -1.73 -18.42 1.25
C PHE A 36 -1.57 -16.92 0.97
N PHE A 37 -0.60 -16.26 1.60
CA PHE A 37 -0.42 -14.81 1.43
C PHE A 37 -0.06 -14.40 0.00
N PRO A 38 0.95 -15.02 -0.67
CA PRO A 38 1.23 -14.74 -2.07
C PRO A 38 0.02 -14.96 -2.98
N LYS A 39 -0.76 -16.02 -2.75
CA LYS A 39 -1.98 -16.32 -3.51
C LYS A 39 -3.06 -15.25 -3.31
N LEU A 40 -3.33 -14.86 -2.07
CA LEU A 40 -4.27 -13.79 -1.74
C LEU A 40 -3.87 -12.47 -2.41
N MET A 41 -2.60 -12.10 -2.32
CA MET A 41 -2.07 -10.89 -2.97
C MET A 41 -2.21 -10.95 -4.50
N ALA A 42 -1.89 -12.09 -5.12
CA ALA A 42 -2.05 -12.27 -6.56
C ALA A 42 -3.51 -12.11 -7.00
N VAL A 43 -4.46 -12.66 -6.23
CA VAL A 43 -5.90 -12.51 -6.50
C VAL A 43 -6.34 -11.05 -6.33
N CYS A 44 -5.95 -10.39 -5.25
CA CYS A 44 -6.26 -8.97 -5.02
C CYS A 44 -5.72 -8.08 -6.16
N LEU A 45 -4.49 -8.33 -6.61
CA LEU A 45 -3.88 -7.61 -7.73
C LEU A 45 -4.64 -7.87 -9.04
N LEU A 46 -5.01 -9.12 -9.30
CA LEU A 46 -5.78 -9.48 -10.49
C LEU A 46 -7.14 -8.76 -10.51
N ILE A 47 -7.85 -8.72 -9.37
CA ILE A 47 -9.12 -7.99 -9.24
C ILE A 47 -8.94 -6.49 -9.51
N LEU A 48 -7.89 -5.88 -8.96
CA LEU A 48 -7.59 -4.46 -9.17
C LEU A 48 -7.29 -4.15 -10.65
N VAL A 49 -6.48 -4.98 -11.32
CA VAL A 49 -6.16 -4.81 -12.75
C VAL A 49 -7.41 -4.95 -13.61
N VAL A 50 -8.25 -5.97 -13.36
CA VAL A 50 -9.52 -6.17 -14.08
C VAL A 50 -10.47 -4.99 -13.84
N SER A 51 -10.53 -4.49 -12.60
CA SER A 51 -11.35 -3.33 -12.24
C SER A 51 -10.89 -2.05 -12.93
N ASP A 52 -9.59 -1.78 -12.95
CA ASP A 52 -9.06 -0.58 -13.62
C ASP A 52 -9.23 -0.67 -15.14
N LEU A 53 -8.97 -1.83 -15.74
CA LEU A 53 -9.22 -2.07 -17.17
C LEU A 53 -10.70 -1.84 -17.52
N TYR A 54 -11.62 -2.35 -16.69
CA TYR A 54 -13.05 -2.16 -16.87
C TYR A 54 -13.46 -0.69 -16.76
N LEU A 55 -12.95 0.02 -15.76
CA LEU A 55 -13.19 1.45 -15.58
C LEU A 55 -12.59 2.28 -16.73
N ASN A 56 -11.38 1.97 -17.19
CA ASN A 56 -10.71 2.61 -18.32
C ASN A 56 -11.53 2.43 -19.61
N ILE A 57 -12.01 1.21 -19.90
CA ILE A 57 -12.86 0.95 -21.07
C ILE A 57 -14.20 1.72 -20.99
N ARG A 58 -14.81 1.81 -19.80
CA ARG A 58 -16.04 2.58 -19.61
C ARG A 58 -15.83 4.10 -19.71
N LYS A 59 -14.70 4.60 -19.21
CA LYS A 59 -14.35 6.03 -19.18
C LYS A 59 -14.01 6.56 -20.58
N ASP A 60 -13.36 5.76 -21.42
CA ASP A 60 -13.09 6.08 -22.82
C ASP A 60 -14.37 6.36 -23.64
N ARG A 61 -15.51 5.72 -23.29
CA ARG A 61 -16.79 6.01 -23.95
C ARG A 61 -17.43 7.34 -23.54
N LYS A 62 -17.10 7.86 -22.35
CA LYS A 62 -17.67 9.11 -21.83
C LYS A 62 -16.87 10.34 -22.26
N MET A 63 -15.55 10.19 -22.45
CA MET A 63 -14.65 11.28 -22.87
C MET A 63 -14.72 11.57 -24.38
N ARG A 64 -15.07 10.59 -25.23
CA ARG A 64 -15.18 10.79 -26.69
C ARG A 64 -16.42 11.56 -27.15
N LYS A 65 -17.31 11.95 -26.23
CA LYS A 65 -18.51 12.76 -26.50
C LYS A 65 -18.46 14.17 -25.89
N VAL A 66 -17.35 14.55 -25.25
CA VAL A 66 -17.14 15.87 -24.64
C VAL A 66 -15.75 16.36 -25.01
N GLU A 67 -15.53 16.65 -26.30
CA GLU A 67 -14.41 17.48 -26.73
C GLU A 67 -14.98 18.80 -27.27
N LYS A 68 -15.11 19.77 -26.36
CA LYS A 68 -14.97 21.20 -26.66
C LYS A 68 -13.91 21.74 -25.71
N PRO A 69 -13.02 22.64 -26.17
CA PRO A 69 -11.93 23.15 -25.35
C PRO A 69 -12.53 24.12 -24.34
N GLN A 70 -12.64 23.70 -23.08
CA GLN A 70 -12.94 24.63 -22.00
C GLN A 70 -11.76 24.67 -21.05
N ASN A 71 -10.90 25.66 -21.34
CA ASN A 71 -10.12 26.40 -20.38
C ASN A 71 -10.96 26.57 -19.10
N LYS A 72 -10.66 25.76 -18.09
CA LYS A 72 -11.29 25.83 -16.79
C LYS A 72 -10.19 25.63 -15.78
N ASP A 73 -9.82 26.74 -15.16
CA ASP A 73 -8.98 26.82 -13.98
C ASP A 73 -9.25 25.62 -13.08
N ILE A 74 -8.34 24.65 -13.14
CA ILE A 74 -8.36 23.50 -12.26
C ILE A 74 -8.00 24.05 -10.89
N ASN A 75 -9.02 24.47 -10.15
CA ASN A 75 -8.97 24.59 -8.70
C ASN A 75 -8.61 23.20 -8.18
N LEU A 76 -7.31 22.98 -8.04
CA LEU A 76 -6.73 21.80 -7.45
C LEU A 76 -7.39 21.63 -6.08
N PRO A 77 -8.06 20.49 -5.79
CA PRO A 77 -8.71 20.30 -4.51
C PRO A 77 -7.70 20.58 -3.39
N SER A 78 -8.03 21.59 -2.57
CA SER A 78 -7.21 22.13 -1.48
C SER A 78 -7.08 21.18 -0.28
N PHE A 79 -7.17 19.87 -0.51
CA PHE A 79 -6.87 18.82 0.45
C PHE A 79 -5.36 18.49 0.53
N LEU A 80 -4.55 18.96 -0.44
CA LEU A 80 -3.09 18.77 -0.48
C LEU A 80 -2.18 19.91 0.06
N PRO A 81 -2.63 21.10 0.53
CA PRO A 81 -1.74 22.23 0.82
C PRO A 81 -1.10 22.19 2.21
N LYS A 82 -1.58 21.37 3.16
CA LYS A 82 -1.02 21.34 4.52
C LYS A 82 0.25 20.48 4.64
N ALA A 83 0.32 19.34 3.94
CA ALA A 83 1.52 18.50 3.94
C ALA A 83 2.72 19.25 3.33
N LYS A 84 2.50 20.00 2.23
CA LYS A 84 3.57 20.74 1.53
C LYS A 84 4.26 21.82 2.39
N LYS A 85 3.54 22.46 3.33
CA LYS A 85 4.11 23.48 4.23
C LYS A 85 5.03 22.90 5.30
N VAL A 86 4.78 21.69 5.78
CA VAL A 86 5.59 21.04 6.83
C VAL A 86 6.96 20.63 6.27
N TYR A 87 6.99 20.08 5.05
CA TYR A 87 8.26 19.73 4.39
C TYR A 87 9.09 20.94 4.00
N ALA A 88 8.43 22.01 3.55
CA ALA A 88 9.10 23.28 3.28
C ALA A 88 9.69 23.92 4.55
N SER A 89 9.08 23.71 5.74
CA SER A 89 9.60 24.27 7.00
C SER A 89 10.71 23.44 7.64
N LEU A 90 10.84 22.16 7.29
CA LEU A 90 11.95 21.30 7.76
C LEU A 90 13.20 21.42 6.87
N GLY A 91 13.13 22.15 5.74
CA GLY A 91 14.27 22.40 4.86
C GLY A 91 14.79 21.15 4.13
N ILE A 92 14.01 20.07 4.07
CA ILE A 92 14.46 18.79 3.50
C ILE A 92 13.92 18.66 2.08
N PRO A 93 14.77 18.77 1.04
CA PRO A 93 14.30 18.82 -0.35
C PRO A 93 13.69 17.50 -0.84
N ASN A 94 13.97 16.36 -0.20
CA ASN A 94 13.61 15.03 -0.69
C ASN A 94 12.93 14.16 0.40
N VAL A 95 11.64 14.41 0.63
CA VAL A 95 10.78 13.61 1.54
C VAL A 95 10.87 12.11 1.27
N THR A 96 11.02 11.74 0.00
CA THR A 96 11.19 10.35 -0.45
C THR A 96 12.43 9.68 0.15
N LEU A 97 13.56 10.38 0.22
CA LEU A 97 14.79 9.85 0.79
C LEU A 97 14.68 9.63 2.30
N ILE A 98 13.95 10.50 2.99
CA ILE A 98 13.63 10.33 4.43
C ILE A 98 12.78 9.07 4.63
N MET A 99 11.76 8.84 3.80
CA MET A 99 10.90 7.66 3.92
C MET A 99 11.69 6.37 3.71
N ILE A 100 12.62 6.36 2.74
CA ILE A 100 13.52 5.23 2.51
C ILE A 100 14.41 5.01 3.74
N ALA A 101 15.07 6.08 4.22
CA ALA A 101 15.93 5.99 5.41
C ALA A 101 15.16 5.51 6.65
N LEU A 102 13.95 6.02 6.88
CA LEU A 102 13.09 5.60 7.98
C LEU A 102 12.69 4.13 7.88
N THR A 103 12.49 3.63 6.66
CA THR A 103 12.19 2.21 6.41
C THR A 103 13.38 1.33 6.73
N ILE A 104 14.60 1.75 6.36
CA ILE A 104 15.83 1.04 6.73
C ILE A 104 15.99 1.01 8.25
N VAL A 105 15.79 2.14 8.92
CA VAL A 105 15.83 2.25 10.38
C VAL A 105 14.80 1.29 11.02
N TYR A 106 13.57 1.25 10.53
CA TYR A 106 12.54 0.30 11.00
C TYR A 106 12.99 -1.16 10.91
N LEU A 107 13.61 -1.56 9.79
CA LEU A 107 14.12 -2.92 9.62
C LEU A 107 15.23 -3.26 10.62
N LEU A 108 16.09 -2.29 10.95
CA LEU A 108 17.15 -2.45 11.96
C LEU A 108 16.61 -2.50 13.39
N LEU A 109 15.50 -1.81 13.67
CA LEU A 109 14.82 -1.85 14.98
C LEU A 109 14.03 -3.15 15.20
N LEU A 110 13.61 -3.82 14.12
CA LEU A 110 12.78 -5.03 14.18
C LEU A 110 13.37 -6.14 15.07
N PRO A 111 14.65 -6.55 14.93
CA PRO A 111 15.24 -7.57 15.80
C PRO A 111 15.51 -7.08 17.24
N LEU A 112 15.61 -5.76 17.47
CA LEU A 112 15.93 -5.20 18.78
C LEU A 112 14.68 -5.00 19.65
N MET A 113 13.60 -4.49 19.07
CA MET A 113 12.39 -4.09 19.79
C MET A 113 11.18 -4.98 19.53
N GLY A 114 11.28 -5.91 18.58
CA GLY A 114 10.18 -6.74 18.11
C GLY A 114 9.26 -5.99 17.12
N PHE A 115 8.36 -6.73 16.50
CA PHE A 115 7.50 -6.22 15.43
C PHE A 115 6.52 -5.14 15.90
N ALA A 116 5.87 -5.37 17.05
CA ALA A 116 4.78 -4.50 17.51
C ALA A 116 5.27 -3.08 17.81
N ILE A 117 6.35 -2.97 18.62
CA ILE A 117 6.86 -1.66 19.08
C ILE A 117 7.46 -0.88 17.90
N SER A 118 8.28 -1.52 17.07
CA SER A 118 8.86 -0.88 15.88
C SER A 118 7.79 -0.37 14.93
N THR A 119 6.68 -1.09 14.79
CA THR A 119 5.55 -0.69 13.93
C THR A 119 4.80 0.52 14.50
N VAL A 120 4.61 0.62 15.83
CA VAL A 120 4.07 1.84 16.46
C VAL A 120 4.92 3.04 16.08
N ILE A 121 6.23 2.94 16.35
CA ILE A 121 7.18 4.04 16.20
C ILE A 121 7.25 4.46 14.73
N TYR A 122 7.37 3.49 13.82
CA TYR A 122 7.40 3.73 12.38
C TYR A 122 6.11 4.41 11.89
N THR A 123 4.95 3.94 12.33
CA THR A 123 3.65 4.50 11.92
C THR A 123 3.49 5.94 12.42
N ILE A 124 3.85 6.22 13.67
CA ILE A 124 3.85 7.57 14.23
C ILE A 124 4.80 8.47 13.46
N ALA A 125 6.04 8.03 13.19
CA ALA A 125 7.02 8.77 12.43
C ALA A 125 6.52 9.10 11.02
N MET A 126 5.91 8.12 10.34
CA MET A 126 5.29 8.33 9.02
C MET A 126 4.13 9.32 9.08
N MET A 127 3.24 9.23 10.07
CA MET A 127 2.15 10.19 10.26
C MET A 127 2.66 11.61 10.49
N LEU A 128 3.72 11.77 11.28
CA LEU A 128 4.37 13.06 11.50
C LEU A 128 5.00 13.61 10.23
N ILE A 129 5.68 12.75 9.45
CA ILE A 129 6.23 13.10 8.14
C ILE A 129 5.10 13.59 7.24
N TYR A 130 3.96 12.89 7.17
CA TYR A 130 2.78 13.30 6.38
C TYR A 130 2.05 14.54 6.93
N GLY A 131 2.49 15.13 8.04
CA GLY A 131 1.89 16.33 8.63
C GLY A 131 0.58 16.07 9.37
N VAL A 132 0.33 14.83 9.82
CA VAL A 132 -0.83 14.50 10.63
C VAL A 132 -0.56 14.92 12.08
N HIS A 133 -1.09 16.08 12.46
CA HIS A 133 -0.89 16.65 13.81
C HIS A 133 -2.00 16.32 14.81
N SER A 134 -3.05 15.61 14.39
CA SER A 134 -4.16 15.27 15.28
C SER A 134 -3.74 14.16 16.25
N LYS A 135 -3.55 14.51 17.54
CA LYS A 135 -3.18 13.57 18.61
C LYS A 135 -4.09 12.34 18.68
N LYS A 136 -5.39 12.50 18.41
CA LYS A 136 -6.37 11.41 18.36
C LYS A 136 -6.03 10.39 17.27
N VAL A 137 -5.72 10.85 16.05
CA VAL A 137 -5.38 9.98 14.92
C VAL A 137 -4.02 9.33 15.14
N LEU A 138 -3.07 10.07 15.74
CA LEU A 138 -1.74 9.53 16.05
C LEU A 138 -1.82 8.35 17.02
N PHE A 139 -2.63 8.50 18.07
CA PHE A 139 -2.80 7.45 19.08
C PHE A 139 -3.65 6.27 18.56
N TRP A 140 -4.85 6.56 18.04
CA TRP A 140 -5.76 5.51 17.58
C TRP A 140 -5.28 4.82 16.31
N GLY A 141 -4.66 5.54 15.38
CA GLY A 141 -4.14 4.98 14.14
C GLY A 141 -3.01 3.99 14.38
N GLY A 142 -2.06 4.33 15.25
CA GLY A 142 -0.97 3.41 15.64
C GLY A 142 -1.51 2.18 16.38
N PHE A 143 -2.31 2.37 17.42
CA PHE A 143 -2.80 1.26 18.24
C PHE A 143 -3.73 0.31 17.47
N PHE A 144 -4.69 0.86 16.72
CA PHE A 144 -5.65 0.04 15.98
C PHE A 144 -4.98 -0.72 14.83
N SER A 145 -4.05 -0.07 14.11
CA SER A 145 -3.33 -0.74 13.01
C SER A 145 -2.56 -1.96 13.50
N ILE A 146 -1.94 -1.90 14.68
CA ILE A 146 -1.20 -3.03 15.25
C ILE A 146 -2.11 -4.19 15.58
N ILE A 147 -3.27 -3.95 16.20
CA ILE A 147 -4.23 -5.02 16.51
C ILE A 147 -4.66 -5.70 15.21
N VAL A 148 -5.05 -4.91 14.21
CA VAL A 148 -5.49 -5.44 12.91
C VAL A 148 -4.38 -6.23 12.23
N ILE A 149 -3.17 -5.68 12.15
CA ILE A 149 -2.04 -6.35 11.52
C ILE A 149 -1.65 -7.61 12.29
N TYR A 150 -1.58 -7.56 13.61
CA TYR A 150 -1.29 -8.73 14.44
C TYR A 150 -2.34 -9.84 14.23
N LEU A 151 -3.62 -9.51 14.19
CA LEU A 151 -4.68 -10.48 13.91
C LEU A 151 -4.55 -11.07 12.51
N ILE A 152 -4.24 -10.24 11.51
CA ILE A 152 -3.98 -10.72 10.14
C ILE A 152 -2.80 -11.69 10.16
N PHE A 153 -1.65 -11.32 10.71
CA PHE A 153 -0.47 -12.17 10.65
C PHE A 153 -0.61 -13.45 11.51
N SER A 154 -1.20 -13.35 12.69
CA SER A 154 -1.35 -14.49 13.61
C SER A 154 -2.52 -15.41 13.28
N LYS A 155 -3.65 -14.89 12.78
CA LYS A 155 -4.86 -15.68 12.49
C LYS A 155 -5.07 -15.95 11.01
N LEU A 156 -4.73 -14.99 10.14
CA LEU A 156 -4.93 -15.15 8.69
C LEU A 156 -3.69 -15.76 8.03
N LEU A 157 -2.49 -15.35 8.42
CA LEU A 157 -1.24 -15.77 7.75
C LEU A 157 -0.51 -16.89 8.51
N LEU A 158 -0.86 -17.14 9.77
CA LEU A 158 -0.21 -18.12 10.65
C LEU A 158 1.33 -17.94 10.71
N VAL A 159 1.82 -16.72 10.51
CA VAL A 159 3.25 -16.41 10.53
C VAL A 159 3.64 -15.98 11.95
N PRO A 160 4.62 -16.63 12.59
CA PRO A 160 5.14 -16.17 13.88
C PRO A 160 5.83 -14.83 13.69
N LEU A 161 5.36 -13.81 14.41
CA LEU A 161 5.98 -12.50 14.45
C LEU A 161 7.01 -12.45 15.60
N PRO A 162 8.18 -11.83 15.37
CA PRO A 162 9.18 -11.59 16.42
C PRO A 162 8.78 -10.49 17.40
#